data_AF-A0A7S3TUW0-F1
#
_entry.id   AF-A0A7S3TUW0-F1
#
_cell.length_a   1.000
_cell.length_b   1.000
_cell.length_c   1.000
_cell.angle_alpha   90.00
_cell.angle_beta   90.00
_cell.angle_gamma   90.00
#
_symmetry.space_group_name_H-M   'P 1'
#
loop_
_entity.id
_entity.type
_entity.pdbx_description
1 polymer ?
#
loop_
_entity_poly.entity_id
_entity_poly.type
_entity_poly.pdbx_seq_one_letter_code
_entity_poly.pdbx_strand_id
1 'polypeptide(L)'
;QGVSLDEPRAQDGLLALDACAWSGSVAGTMALLRLGADPSGTVQAVCGAAAWGNLELLEAMLDAGGPPDQEHSQSSAVRWAIEMGNDDCAELLVKKGAWKEEPEKDFLLARAKRRR
;
A
#
# COMPACT_ATOMS: atom_id res chain seq x y z
N GLN A 1 21.10 -1.95 22.23
CA GLN A 1 21.00 -1.01 21.10
C GLN A 1 19.76 -1.45 20.34
N GLY A 2 18.66 -0.68 20.42
CA GLY A 2 17.44 -0.99 19.68
C GLY A 2 17.67 -0.71 18.20
N VAL A 3 17.15 -1.57 17.32
CA VAL A 3 17.14 -1.30 15.88
C VAL A 3 16.01 -0.31 15.61
N SER A 4 16.32 0.83 14.99
CA SER A 4 15.30 1.77 14.53
C SER A 4 14.51 1.13 13.38
N LEU A 5 13.18 1.11 13.48
CA LEU A 5 12.32 0.49 12.46
C LEU A 5 12.06 1.41 11.26
N ASP A 6 12.28 2.71 11.45
CA ASP A 6 11.97 3.78 10.49
C ASP A 6 13.24 4.35 9.84
N GLU A 7 14.39 3.70 10.06
CA GLU A 7 15.63 4.06 9.37
C GLU A 7 15.67 3.44 7.95
N PRO A 8 15.96 4.25 6.91
CA PRO A 8 16.18 3.75 5.56
C PRO A 8 17.31 2.72 5.50
N ARG A 9 17.08 1.62 4.79
CA ARG A 9 18.11 0.60 4.55
C ARG A 9 19.22 1.14 3.66
N ALA A 10 20.46 0.82 4.00
CA ALA A 10 21.63 1.33 3.28
C ALA A 10 21.73 0.87 1.81
N GLN A 11 21.09 -0.25 1.43
CA GLN A 11 21.20 -0.80 0.08
C GLN A 11 20.40 -0.02 -0.97
N ASP A 12 19.22 0.47 -0.61
CA ASP A 12 18.25 1.04 -1.55
C ASP A 12 17.48 2.25 -1.00
N GLY A 13 17.76 2.67 0.24
CA GLY A 13 17.11 3.83 0.86
C GLY A 13 15.64 3.59 1.24
N LEU A 14 15.17 2.35 1.22
CA LEU A 14 13.79 2.01 1.56
C LEU A 14 13.65 1.67 3.05
N LEU A 15 12.49 1.96 3.62
CA LEU A 15 12.17 1.47 4.96
C LEU A 15 12.04 -0.06 4.96
N ALA A 16 12.26 -0.68 6.12
CA ALA A 16 12.00 -2.12 6.25
C ALA A 16 10.54 -2.47 5.90
N LEU A 17 9.62 -1.58 6.27
CA LEU A 17 8.20 -1.70 5.99
C LEU A 17 7.89 -1.68 4.47
N ASP A 18 8.56 -0.79 3.70
CA ASP A 18 8.45 -0.74 2.23
C ASP A 18 8.85 -2.08 1.59
N ALA A 19 9.96 -2.67 2.04
CA ALA A 19 10.48 -3.91 1.48
C ALA A 19 9.57 -5.11 1.78
N CYS A 20 9.08 -5.21 3.03
CA CYS A 20 8.20 -6.30 3.43
C CYS A 20 6.85 -6.24 2.70
N ALA A 21 6.27 -5.05 2.57
CA ALA A 21 5.01 -4.85 1.89
C ALA A 21 5.10 -5.15 0.39
N TRP A 22 6.14 -4.63 -0.28
CA TRP A 22 6.33 -4.85 -1.72
C TRP A 22 6.63 -6.32 -2.06
N SER A 23 7.37 -7.03 -1.21
CA SER A 23 7.65 -8.46 -1.40
C SER A 23 6.46 -9.38 -1.10
N GLY A 24 5.35 -8.85 -0.58
CA GLY A 24 4.16 -9.63 -0.22
C GLY A 24 4.27 -10.36 1.12
N SER A 25 5.27 -10.01 1.94
CA SER A 25 5.49 -10.62 3.25
C SER A 25 4.50 -10.07 4.29
N VAL A 26 3.24 -10.48 4.21
CA VAL A 26 2.16 -9.99 5.10
C VAL A 26 2.53 -10.15 6.57
N ALA A 27 3.04 -11.33 6.96
CA ALA A 27 3.42 -11.58 8.34
C ALA A 27 4.57 -10.67 8.81
N GLY A 28 5.56 -10.41 7.95
CA GLY A 28 6.68 -9.51 8.27
C GLY A 28 6.21 -8.07 8.38
N THR A 29 5.39 -7.61 7.44
CA THR A 29 4.85 -6.25 7.42
C THR A 29 3.95 -6.00 8.63
N MET A 30 3.06 -6.93 8.98
CA MET A 30 2.22 -6.84 10.18
C MET A 30 3.06 -6.86 11.46
N ALA A 31 4.15 -7.65 11.51
CA ALA A 31 5.03 -7.66 12.66
C ALA A 31 5.72 -6.30 12.86
N LEU A 32 6.20 -5.67 11.79
CA LEU A 32 6.81 -4.34 11.83
C LEU A 32 5.81 -3.28 12.32
N LEU A 33 4.59 -3.26 11.77
CA LEU A 33 3.54 -2.36 12.24
C LEU A 33 3.22 -2.56 13.73
N ARG A 34 3.12 -3.81 14.19
CA ARG A 34 2.87 -4.14 15.61
C ARG A 34 4.02 -3.73 16.54
N LEU A 35 5.25 -3.70 16.02
CA LEU A 35 6.42 -3.23 16.75
C LEU A 35 6.54 -1.69 16.75
N GLY A 36 5.65 -1.00 16.03
CA GLY A 36 5.58 0.47 16.00
C GLY A 36 6.32 1.11 14.82
N ALA A 37 6.59 0.38 13.73
CA ALA A 37 7.08 0.98 12.50
C ALA A 37 6.05 1.97 11.93
N ASP A 38 6.48 3.17 11.56
CA ASP A 38 5.65 4.24 11.04
C ASP A 38 5.47 4.13 9.52
N PRO A 39 4.25 3.87 9.01
CA PRO A 39 3.99 3.81 7.59
C PRO A 39 3.99 5.19 6.91
N SER A 40 3.98 6.32 7.63
CA SER A 40 3.87 7.65 7.02
C SER A 40 5.08 7.99 6.14
N GLY A 41 6.25 7.44 6.47
CA GLY A 41 7.50 7.62 5.73
C GLY A 41 7.68 6.65 4.56
N THR A 42 6.75 5.70 4.38
CA THR A 42 6.85 4.72 3.29
C THR A 42 6.52 5.36 1.95
N VAL A 43 7.13 4.84 0.89
CA VAL A 43 6.95 5.34 -0.49
C VAL A 43 6.22 4.34 -1.38
N GLN A 44 6.19 3.06 -0.99
CA GLN A 44 5.59 1.99 -1.81
C GLN A 44 4.89 0.91 -0.99
N ALA A 45 4.89 0.98 0.34
CA ALA A 45 4.29 -0.04 1.20
C ALA A 45 2.78 -0.22 0.93
N VAL A 46 2.05 0.88 0.76
CA VAL A 46 0.61 0.85 0.45
C VAL A 46 0.37 0.27 -0.94
N CYS A 47 1.22 0.61 -1.92
CA CYS A 47 1.18 -0.02 -3.26
C CYS A 47 1.37 -1.54 -3.16
N GLY A 48 2.32 -2.01 -2.36
CA GLY A 48 2.55 -3.43 -2.13
C GLY A 48 1.33 -4.13 -1.51
N ALA A 49 0.80 -3.60 -0.40
CA ALA A 49 -0.38 -4.18 0.25
C ALA A 49 -1.60 -4.25 -0.69
N ALA A 50 -1.79 -3.23 -1.51
CA ALA A 50 -2.84 -3.16 -2.53
C ALA A 50 -2.62 -4.17 -3.66
N ALA A 51 -1.39 -4.31 -4.17
CA ALA A 51 -1.04 -5.24 -5.25
C ALA A 51 -1.20 -6.71 -4.84
N TRP A 52 -0.85 -7.05 -3.60
CA TRP A 52 -0.99 -8.40 -3.06
C TRP A 52 -2.39 -8.73 -2.55
N GLY A 53 -3.31 -7.75 -2.54
CA GLY A 53 -4.72 -7.97 -2.20
C GLY A 53 -4.97 -8.24 -0.73
N ASN A 54 -4.04 -7.82 0.14
CA ASN A 54 -4.20 -8.05 1.57
C ASN A 54 -4.98 -6.90 2.20
N LEU A 55 -6.30 -7.04 2.25
CA LEU A 55 -7.20 -6.01 2.77
C LEU A 55 -6.88 -5.66 4.22
N GLU A 56 -6.68 -6.65 5.10
CA GLU A 56 -6.39 -6.42 6.52
C GLU A 56 -5.08 -5.64 6.73
N LEU A 57 -4.02 -6.00 6.01
CA LEU A 57 -2.74 -5.29 6.05
C LEU A 57 -2.88 -3.86 5.53
N LEU A 58 -3.62 -3.69 4.43
CA LEU A 58 -3.87 -2.40 3.84
C LEU A 58 -4.66 -1.50 4.80
N GLU A 59 -5.73 -2.00 5.43
CA GLU A 59 -6.47 -1.30 6.47
C GLU A 59 -5.55 -0.88 7.62
N ALA A 60 -4.73 -1.82 8.13
CA ALA A 60 -3.81 -1.54 9.23
C ALA A 60 -2.79 -0.45 8.89
N MET A 61 -2.21 -0.46 7.67
CA MET A 61 -1.28 0.59 7.24
C MET A 61 -1.97 1.96 7.14
N LEU A 62 -3.15 2.01 6.54
CA LEU A 62 -3.88 3.26 6.33
C LEU A 62 -4.39 3.85 7.65
N ASP A 63 -4.80 3.01 8.60
CA ASP A 63 -5.18 3.43 9.95
C ASP A 63 -3.98 3.90 10.77
N ALA A 64 -2.80 3.33 10.53
CA ALA A 64 -1.54 3.78 11.12
C ALA A 64 -0.92 5.02 10.44
N GLY A 65 -1.59 5.63 9.45
CA GLY A 65 -1.15 6.88 8.82
C GLY A 65 -0.38 6.72 7.51
N GLY A 66 -0.39 5.53 6.91
CA GLY A 66 0.19 5.30 5.59
C GLY A 66 -0.52 6.11 4.49
N PRO A 67 0.22 6.74 3.56
CA PRO A 67 -0.40 7.58 2.53
C PRO A 67 -1.18 6.71 1.52
N PRO A 68 -2.51 6.93 1.38
CA PRO A 68 -3.36 6.11 0.51
C PRO A 68 -3.10 6.35 -0.98
N ASP A 69 -2.50 7.48 -1.34
CA ASP A 69 -2.22 7.95 -2.70
C ASP A 69 -0.78 7.65 -3.15
N GLN A 70 -0.08 6.72 -2.50
CA GLN A 70 1.24 6.28 -2.95
C GLN A 70 1.23 5.87 -4.42
N GLU A 71 2.32 6.21 -5.10
CA GLU A 71 2.58 5.82 -6.47
C GLU A 71 3.90 5.06 -6.53
N HIS A 72 3.89 3.90 -7.18
CA HIS A 72 5.09 3.13 -7.45
C HIS A 72 5.11 2.68 -8.91
N SER A 73 6.24 2.90 -9.59
CA SER A 73 6.42 2.56 -11.00
C SER A 73 5.36 3.18 -11.93
N GLN A 74 5.01 4.46 -11.72
CA GLN A 74 3.98 5.21 -12.48
C GLN A 74 2.56 4.66 -12.31
N SER A 75 2.30 3.90 -11.24
CA SER A 75 0.98 3.35 -10.93
C SER A 75 0.64 3.63 -9.48
N SER A 76 -0.52 4.25 -9.26
CA SER A 76 -1.07 4.48 -7.92
C SER A 76 -1.41 3.17 -7.23
N ALA A 77 -1.50 3.19 -5.89
CA ALA A 77 -1.94 2.03 -5.11
C ALA A 77 -3.31 1.50 -5.59
N VAL A 78 -4.23 2.39 -5.99
CA VAL A 78 -5.55 2.00 -6.52
C VAL A 78 -5.40 1.27 -7.85
N ARG A 79 -4.54 1.77 -8.75
CA ARG A 79 -4.28 1.12 -10.04
C ARG A 79 -3.71 -0.29 -9.84
N TRP A 80 -2.75 -0.44 -8.94
CA TRP A 80 -2.19 -1.75 -8.58
C TRP A 80 -3.27 -2.72 -8.09
N ALA A 81 -4.14 -2.30 -7.17
CA ALA A 81 -5.25 -3.14 -6.70
C ALA A 81 -6.16 -3.60 -7.86
N ILE A 82 -6.53 -2.69 -8.77
CA ILE A 82 -7.44 -3.00 -9.89
C ILE A 82 -6.80 -3.90 -10.93
N GLU A 83 -5.53 -3.65 -11.29
CA GLU A 83 -4.81 -4.46 -12.28
C GLU A 83 -4.63 -5.90 -11.77
N MET A 84 -4.36 -6.05 -10.47
CA MET A 84 -4.21 -7.34 -9.79
C MET A 84 -5.55 -8.02 -9.44
N GLY A 85 -6.68 -7.32 -9.57
CA GLY A 85 -8.02 -7.87 -9.31
C GLY A 85 -8.44 -7.88 -7.84
N ASN A 86 -7.81 -7.03 -7.02
CA ASN A 86 -8.10 -6.89 -5.60
C ASN A 86 -9.13 -5.79 -5.38
N ASP A 87 -10.37 -6.05 -5.81
CA ASP A 87 -11.42 -5.04 -5.84
C ASP A 87 -11.72 -4.46 -4.45
N ASP A 88 -11.70 -5.27 -3.38
CA ASP A 88 -11.92 -4.81 -2.01
C ASP A 88 -10.84 -3.81 -1.55
N CYS A 89 -9.57 -4.07 -1.90
CA CYS A 89 -8.46 -3.15 -1.63
C CYS A 89 -8.62 -1.83 -2.40
N ALA A 90 -9.05 -1.91 -3.66
CA ALA A 90 -9.33 -0.73 -4.46
C ALA A 90 -10.46 0.10 -3.81
N GLU A 91 -11.57 -0.52 -3.41
CA GLU A 91 -12.69 0.16 -2.74
C GLU A 91 -12.25 0.85 -1.43
N LEU A 92 -11.36 0.22 -0.66
CA LEU A 92 -10.83 0.81 0.58
C LEU A 92 -9.95 2.05 0.31
N LEU A 93 -8.98 1.96 -0.61
CA LEU A 93 -8.08 3.06 -0.95
C LEU A 93 -8.84 4.30 -1.40
N VAL A 94 -9.87 4.06 -2.20
CA VAL A 94 -10.83 5.03 -2.67
C VAL A 94 -11.52 5.75 -1.51
N LYS A 95 -12.05 4.98 -0.55
CA LYS A 95 -12.73 5.51 0.63
C LYS A 95 -11.78 6.35 1.49
N LYS A 96 -10.49 6.00 1.49
CA LYS A 96 -9.41 6.71 2.20
C LYS A 96 -8.87 7.92 1.44
N GLY A 97 -9.37 8.21 0.24
CA GLY A 97 -9.06 9.44 -0.50
C GLY A 97 -7.95 9.32 -1.54
N ALA A 98 -7.44 8.10 -1.81
CA ALA A 98 -6.45 7.85 -2.87
C ALA A 98 -6.89 8.31 -4.26
N TRP A 99 -8.20 8.54 -4.44
CA TRP A 99 -8.81 8.83 -5.75
C TRP A 99 -8.85 10.32 -6.14
N LYS A 100 -8.37 11.24 -5.29
CA LYS A 100 -8.44 12.68 -5.61
C LYS A 100 -7.55 13.07 -6.78
N GLU A 101 -6.39 12.42 -6.93
CA GLU A 101 -5.38 12.77 -7.93
C GLU A 101 -5.31 11.76 -9.09
N GLU A 102 -6.23 10.78 -9.18
CA GLU A 102 -6.16 9.73 -10.20
C GLU A 102 -6.76 10.19 -11.54
N PRO A 103 -5.94 10.36 -12.61
CA PRO A 103 -6.39 10.93 -13.88
C PRO A 103 -7.34 10.02 -14.68
N GLU A 104 -7.36 8.71 -14.39
CA GLU A 104 -8.18 7.72 -15.12
C GLU A 104 -9.25 7.04 -14.25
N LYS A 105 -9.73 7.74 -13.22
CA LYS A 105 -10.69 7.24 -12.22
C LYS A 105 -11.90 6.50 -12.81
N ASP A 106 -12.58 7.09 -13.81
CA ASP A 106 -13.80 6.51 -14.38
C ASP A 106 -13.54 5.21 -15.15
N PHE A 107 -12.40 5.13 -15.83
CA PHE A 107 -11.96 3.92 -16.54
C PHE A 107 -11.64 2.79 -15.56
N LEU A 108 -10.92 3.11 -14.48
CA LEU A 108 -10.56 2.18 -13.40
C LEU A 108 -11.82 1.64 -12.68
N LEU A 109 -12.77 2.51 -12.34
CA LEU A 109 -14.08 2.14 -11.78
C LEU A 109 -14.88 1.21 -12.70
N ALA A 110 -14.91 1.50 -13.99
CA ALA A 110 -15.61 0.69 -14.97
C ALA A 110 -14.98 -0.70 -15.10
N ARG A 111 -13.66 -0.81 -14.93
CA ARG A 111 -12.92 -2.07 -15.02
C ARG A 111 -13.17 -2.96 -13.80
N ALA A 112 -13.15 -2.41 -12.59
CA ALA A 112 -13.50 -3.14 -11.36
C ALA A 112 -14.92 -3.73 -11.43
N LYS A 113 -15.90 -2.92 -11.87
CA LYS A 113 -17.31 -3.36 -12.00
C LYS A 113 -17.56 -4.44 -13.05
N ARG A 114 -16.68 -4.60 -14.05
CA ARG A 114 -16.81 -5.60 -15.13
C ARG A 114 -16.28 -6.99 -14.77
N ARG A 115 -15.60 -7.13 -13.62
CA ARG A 115 -15.01 -8.40 -13.16
C ARG A 115 -15.88 -9.15 -12.14
N ARG A 116 -17.00 -8.56 -11.70
CA ARG A 116 -18.07 -9.18 -10.90
C ARG A 116 -19.13 -9.82 -11.78
#